data_AF-A0A1A8TNX5-F1
#
_entry.id   AF-A0A1A8TNX5-F1
#
_cell.length_a   1.000
_cell.length_b   1.000
_cell.length_c   1.000
_cell.angle_alpha   90.00
_cell.angle_beta   90.00
_cell.angle_gamma   90.00
#
_symmetry.space_group_name_H-M   'P 1'
#
loop_
_entity.id
_entity.type
_entity.pdbx_description
1 polymer ?
#
loop_
_entity_poly.entity_id
_entity_poly.type
_entity_poly.pdbx_seq_one_letter_code
_entity_poly.pdbx_strand_id
1 'polypeptide(L)'
;MLFLRPTESLTIFLQQLGRGLRLAEGKECCTVLDFVGNSKPEYDFANKFRALVGRSPKAISDEIKQGFPHAPLGCRIELTKRTQDMVLSNIRQATLTKSRLTAMIRQFPQHSTQPLTLANFIAQHPHIDLNELYKRGSWAELVANAKDEIKEDSRIGGAFKIVRKAIHNRILTCDDHGYLNFLGQLCEADFTDVRVDDRRAVMCHYDFWQKSGPDAGFVSLAQSIKQLSHLDLSQELADVIRWQIAQIKHELLDMIDLPHVPLKVHAHYARDQILAAFGATTFELQPPAREGVFVIKEQNIELLFVTLDKNEKQFSPTTMYHDYAINEQLFHWQSQNSARPDRGRGKDYIHHREIGKRLFLFVREQTKDEYGRTMGFVNYGEVEYVSHTGSQPMSITWQLNTPIPNFMWQQAAKLAVG
;
A
#
# COMPACT_ATOMS: atom_id res chain seq x y z
N MET A 1 34.18 8.28 3.47
CA MET A 1 33.52 9.58 3.26
C MET A 1 33.19 10.21 4.60
N LEU A 2 33.30 11.53 4.71
CA LEU A 2 33.09 12.27 5.96
C LEU A 2 32.10 13.42 5.71
N PHE A 3 30.97 13.43 6.42
CA PHE A 3 30.01 14.53 6.40
C PHE A 3 30.16 15.35 7.69
N LEU A 4 30.71 16.56 7.56
CA LEU A 4 30.96 17.48 8.69
C LEU A 4 30.04 18.70 8.71
N ARG A 5 29.17 18.86 7.70
CA ARG A 5 28.27 20.01 7.60
C ARG A 5 26.85 19.58 7.95
N PRO A 6 26.05 20.45 8.57
CA PRO A 6 24.62 20.21 8.72
C PRO A 6 24.04 19.86 7.35
N THR A 7 23.46 18.67 7.25
CA THR A 7 22.83 18.26 5.99
C THR A 7 21.52 19.02 5.90
N GLU A 8 21.42 19.99 4.98
CA GLU A 8 20.20 20.81 4.84
C GLU A 8 19.26 20.28 3.74
N SER A 9 19.73 19.36 2.90
CA SER A 9 18.96 18.81 1.77
C SER A 9 19.21 17.31 1.61
N LEU A 10 18.13 16.55 1.53
CA LEU A 10 18.17 15.12 1.23
C LEU A 10 18.80 14.84 -0.15
N THR A 11 18.47 15.66 -1.15
CA THR A 11 19.00 15.50 -2.51
C THR A 11 20.51 15.64 -2.54
N ILE A 12 21.07 16.66 -1.87
CA ILE A 12 22.53 16.86 -1.81
C ILE A 12 23.20 15.68 -1.07
N PHE A 13 22.61 15.22 0.02
CA PHE A 13 23.09 14.06 0.76
C PHE A 13 23.18 12.81 -0.13
N LEU A 14 22.10 12.47 -0.83
CA LEU A 14 22.05 11.31 -1.71
C LEU A 14 23.03 11.42 -2.87
N GLN A 15 23.18 12.61 -3.47
CA GLN A 15 24.15 12.84 -4.54
C GLN A 15 25.60 12.65 -4.05
N GLN A 16 25.92 13.14 -2.86
CA GLN A 16 27.26 12.97 -2.29
C GLN A 16 27.51 11.50 -1.97
N LEU A 17 26.56 10.83 -1.30
CA LEU A 17 26.63 9.41 -1.01
C LEU A 17 26.80 8.56 -2.28
N GLY A 18 26.06 8.86 -3.34
CA GLY A 18 26.12 8.17 -4.62
C GLY A 18 27.51 8.19 -5.28
N ARG A 19 28.31 9.24 -5.05
CA ARG A 19 29.72 9.27 -5.50
C ARG A 19 30.55 8.23 -4.77
N GLY A 20 30.30 8.06 -3.47
CA GLY A 20 30.93 7.05 -2.63
C GLY A 20 30.45 5.63 -2.91
N LEU A 21 29.28 5.41 -3.49
CA LEU A 21 28.76 4.06 -3.76
C LEU A 21 29.31 3.40 -5.02
N ARG A 22 30.07 4.12 -5.86
CA ARG A 22 30.66 3.55 -7.08
C ARG A 22 31.69 2.46 -6.76
N LEU A 23 31.67 1.38 -7.53
CA LEU A 23 32.67 0.30 -7.46
C LEU A 23 34.03 0.83 -7.93
N ALA A 24 35.10 0.40 -7.27
CA ALA A 24 36.48 0.73 -7.61
C ALA A 24 37.41 -0.42 -7.18
N GLU A 25 38.46 -0.65 -7.94
CA GLU A 25 39.47 -1.67 -7.62
C GLU A 25 40.16 -1.34 -6.28
N GLY A 26 40.35 -2.36 -5.42
CA GLY A 26 40.93 -2.20 -4.08
C GLY A 26 39.99 -1.60 -3.01
N LYS A 27 38.71 -1.34 -3.35
CA LYS A 27 37.72 -0.81 -2.42
C LYS A 27 36.74 -1.89 -1.99
N GLU A 28 36.90 -2.38 -0.77
CA GLU A 28 36.04 -3.41 -0.19
C GLU A 28 34.66 -2.87 0.25
N CYS A 29 34.63 -1.66 0.84
CA CYS A 29 33.38 -1.04 1.29
C CYS A 29 33.44 0.49 1.21
N CYS A 30 32.27 1.14 1.34
CA CYS A 30 32.17 2.60 1.46
C CYS A 30 31.82 2.98 2.90
N THR A 31 32.83 3.26 3.73
CA THR A 31 32.60 3.79 5.08
C THR A 31 32.17 5.25 5.03
N VAL A 32 31.03 5.56 5.66
CA VAL A 32 30.47 6.91 5.76
C VAL A 32 30.39 7.29 7.23
N LEU A 33 31.00 8.42 7.60
CA LEU A 33 30.91 9.01 8.93
C LEU A 33 30.15 10.33 8.84
N ASP A 34 28.99 10.38 9.46
CA ASP A 34 28.10 11.54 9.45
C ASP A 34 28.01 12.18 10.84
N PHE A 35 28.55 13.38 10.97
CA PHE A 35 28.57 14.13 12.22
C PHE A 35 27.29 14.94 12.34
N VAL A 36 26.27 14.30 12.91
CA VAL A 36 24.96 14.94 13.09
C VAL A 36 25.03 16.00 14.19
N GLY A 37 25.14 17.27 13.78
CA GLY A 37 25.05 18.44 14.66
C GLY A 37 23.60 18.91 14.87
N ASN A 38 23.42 20.05 15.54
CA ASN A 38 22.12 20.73 15.68
C ASN A 38 21.58 21.11 14.29
N SER A 39 20.72 20.26 13.75
CA SER A 39 20.01 20.51 12.50
C SER A 39 18.78 21.36 12.80
N LYS A 40 18.27 22.10 11.81
CA LYS A 40 17.01 22.85 11.96
C LYS A 40 15.89 21.89 12.38
N PRO A 41 14.92 22.31 13.21
CA PRO A 41 13.77 21.48 13.56
C PRO A 41 13.01 20.94 12.33
N GLU A 42 13.08 21.65 11.20
CA GLU A 42 12.45 21.24 9.93
C GLU A 42 13.22 20.16 9.15
N TYR A 43 14.44 19.79 9.56
CA TYR A 43 15.22 18.80 8.80
C TYR A 43 14.60 17.41 8.89
N ASP A 44 14.28 16.84 7.73
CA ASP A 44 13.57 15.58 7.63
C ASP A 44 14.50 14.37 7.76
N PHE A 45 14.87 14.04 8.99
CA PHE A 45 15.63 12.83 9.28
C PHE A 45 14.87 11.56 8.89
N ALA A 46 13.53 11.57 8.96
CA ALA A 46 12.72 10.40 8.62
C ALA A 46 12.93 10.01 7.16
N ASN A 47 12.78 10.95 6.23
CA ASN A 47 13.01 10.71 4.81
C ASN A 47 14.49 10.43 4.49
N LYS A 48 15.44 11.04 5.22
CA LYS A 48 16.87 10.70 5.09
C LYS A 48 17.15 9.24 5.34
N PHE A 49 16.75 8.72 6.50
CA PHE A 49 17.01 7.31 6.83
C PHE A 49 16.15 6.37 5.98
N ARG A 50 14.92 6.77 5.62
CA ARG A 50 14.08 6.01 4.69
C ARG A 50 14.77 5.79 3.34
N ALA A 51 15.42 6.82 2.80
CA ALA A 51 16.17 6.71 1.55
C ALA A 51 17.39 5.76 1.64
N LEU A 52 17.93 5.52 2.84
CA LEU A 52 19.05 4.61 3.07
C LEU A 52 18.61 3.15 3.29
N VAL A 53 17.55 2.95 4.06
CA VAL A 53 17.02 1.61 4.39
C VAL A 53 16.24 1.04 3.21
N GLY A 54 15.66 1.91 2.38
CA GLY A 54 14.74 1.55 1.31
C GLY A 54 13.29 1.45 1.80
N ARG A 55 12.43 0.83 1.00
CA ARG A 55 11.06 0.51 1.43
C ARG A 55 11.13 -0.48 2.59
N SER A 56 10.64 -0.06 3.74
CA SER A 56 10.42 -0.92 4.90
C SER A 56 8.96 -0.76 5.34
N PRO A 57 8.28 -1.86 5.67
CA PRO A 57 6.90 -1.78 6.09
C PRO A 57 6.79 -1.30 7.55
N LYS A 58 7.91 -1.06 8.25
CA LYS A 58 7.97 -0.46 9.59
C LYS A 58 8.20 1.05 9.56
N ALA A 59 7.73 1.72 10.61
CA ALA A 59 8.01 3.13 10.82
C ALA A 59 9.52 3.35 11.01
N ILE A 60 10.05 4.43 10.44
CA ILE A 60 11.49 4.73 10.52
C ILE A 60 11.97 4.93 11.96
N SER A 61 11.09 5.38 12.85
CA SER A 61 11.40 5.53 14.27
C SER A 61 11.66 4.18 14.95
N ASP A 62 11.04 3.10 14.47
CA ASP A 62 11.27 1.75 14.98
C ASP A 62 12.51 1.11 14.36
N GLU A 63 12.78 1.37 13.08
CA GLU A 63 14.06 1.03 12.44
C GLU A 63 15.24 1.63 13.23
N ILE A 64 15.16 2.93 13.56
CA ILE A 64 16.19 3.64 14.32
C ILE A 64 16.38 3.01 15.72
N LYS A 65 15.31 2.65 16.41
CA LYS A 65 15.39 2.00 17.74
C LYS A 65 16.01 0.62 17.68
N GLN A 66 15.74 -0.13 16.62
CA GLN A 66 16.16 -1.51 16.43
C GLN A 66 17.53 -1.64 15.74
N GLY A 67 18.16 -0.53 15.34
CA GLY A 67 19.46 -0.56 14.67
C GLY A 67 19.38 -0.93 13.19
N PHE A 68 18.30 -0.55 12.51
CA PHE A 68 18.07 -0.75 11.07
C PHE A 68 18.14 -2.20 10.60
N PRO A 69 17.36 -3.13 11.19
CA PRO A 69 17.38 -4.55 10.81
C PRO A 69 17.07 -4.81 9.32
N HIS A 70 16.31 -3.92 8.66
CA HIS A 70 15.94 -4.09 7.25
C HIS A 70 16.83 -3.33 6.26
N ALA A 71 17.99 -2.83 6.71
CA ALA A 71 18.98 -2.23 5.82
C ALA A 71 19.33 -3.18 4.65
N PRO A 72 19.72 -2.65 3.47
CA PRO A 72 20.12 -3.50 2.35
C PRO A 72 21.21 -4.52 2.74
N LEU A 73 21.20 -5.70 2.11
CA LEU A 73 22.17 -6.76 2.38
C LEU A 73 23.60 -6.23 2.24
N GLY A 74 24.44 -6.50 3.24
CA GLY A 74 25.83 -6.02 3.29
C GLY A 74 26.00 -4.58 3.76
N CYS A 75 24.91 -3.85 4.06
CA CYS A 75 24.96 -2.51 4.65
C CYS A 75 24.75 -2.57 6.17
N ARG A 76 25.43 -1.67 6.88
CA ARG A 76 25.26 -1.47 8.33
C ARG A 76 25.16 0.02 8.62
N ILE A 77 24.13 0.42 9.36
CA ILE A 77 23.92 1.82 9.79
C ILE A 77 23.96 1.85 11.31
N GLU A 78 24.83 2.67 11.88
CA GLU A 78 24.97 2.81 13.32
C GLU A 78 24.80 4.25 13.75
N LEU A 79 24.06 4.45 14.84
CA LEU A 79 23.90 5.74 15.48
C LEU A 79 24.39 5.62 16.91
N THR A 80 25.16 6.62 17.37
CA THR A 80 25.47 6.73 18.80
C THR A 80 24.17 6.99 19.57
N LYS A 81 24.10 6.56 20.84
CA LYS A 81 22.90 6.76 21.68
C LYS A 81 22.40 8.22 21.69
N ARG A 82 23.32 9.18 21.81
CA ARG A 82 22.99 10.61 21.79
C ARG A 82 22.42 11.04 20.44
N THR A 83 23.01 10.57 19.33
CA THR A 83 22.50 10.86 17.98
C THR A 83 21.13 10.24 17.77
N GLN A 84 20.92 9.02 18.22
CA GLN A 84 19.65 8.30 18.15
C GLN A 84 18.54 9.08 18.86
N ASP A 85 18.78 9.50 20.11
CA ASP A 85 17.82 10.28 20.91
C ASP A 85 17.47 11.62 20.24
N MET A 86 18.48 12.33 19.73
CA MET A 86 18.30 13.60 19.02
C MET A 86 17.47 13.43 17.75
N VAL A 87 17.79 12.44 16.93
CA VAL A 87 17.06 12.13 15.69
C VAL A 87 15.61 11.73 16.00
N LEU A 88 15.40 10.85 16.99
CA LEU A 88 14.05 10.44 17.39
C LEU A 88 13.24 11.62 17.93
N SER A 89 13.87 12.52 18.69
CA SER A 89 13.21 13.75 19.17
C SER A 89 12.83 14.67 18.00
N ASN A 90 13.72 14.87 17.03
CA ASN A 90 13.42 15.68 15.85
C ASN A 90 12.26 15.07 15.05
N ILE A 91 12.29 13.76 14.78
CA ILE A 91 11.19 13.07 14.05
C ILE A 91 9.86 13.27 14.78
N ARG A 92 9.84 13.18 16.12
CA ARG A 92 8.63 13.44 16.92
C ARG A 92 8.14 14.88 16.81
N GLN A 93 9.04 15.85 16.82
CA GLN A 93 8.70 17.28 16.69
C GLN A 93 8.27 17.66 15.27
N ALA A 94 8.85 17.02 14.27
CA ALA A 94 8.50 17.17 12.86
C ALA A 94 7.20 16.43 12.48
N THR A 95 6.68 15.56 13.35
CA THR A 95 5.46 14.78 13.09
C THR A 95 4.28 15.71 12.80
N LEU A 96 3.61 15.47 11.67
CA LEU A 96 2.40 16.18 11.27
C LEU A 96 1.26 15.86 12.23
N THR A 97 0.82 16.86 12.99
CA THR A 97 -0.38 16.80 13.83
C THR A 97 -1.55 17.46 13.12
N LYS A 98 -2.78 17.10 13.50
CA LYS A 98 -4.00 17.74 12.97
C LYS A 98 -3.95 19.26 13.17
N SER A 99 -3.59 19.71 14.38
CA SER A 99 -3.45 21.14 14.71
C SER A 99 -2.42 21.86 13.82
N ARG A 100 -1.25 21.24 13.59
CA ARG A 100 -0.21 21.82 12.72
C ARG A 100 -0.70 21.94 11.27
N LEU A 101 -1.33 20.90 10.73
CA LEU A 101 -1.94 20.93 9.40
C LEU A 101 -3.00 22.04 9.28
N THR A 102 -3.92 22.11 10.25
CA THR A 102 -4.96 23.14 10.29
C THR A 102 -4.36 24.56 10.36
N ALA A 103 -3.29 24.76 11.14
CA ALA A 103 -2.60 26.04 11.20
C ALA A 103 -1.93 26.42 9.87
N MET A 104 -1.25 25.46 9.22
CA MET A 104 -0.63 25.67 7.90
C MET A 104 -1.69 26.01 6.84
N ILE A 105 -2.82 25.31 6.82
CA ILE A 105 -3.93 25.59 5.92
C ILE A 105 -4.50 26.99 6.16
N ARG A 106 -4.67 27.40 7.43
CA ARG A 106 -5.14 28.74 7.81
C ARG A 106 -4.18 29.85 7.34
N GLN A 107 -2.88 29.58 7.36
CA GLN A 107 -1.82 30.51 6.95
C GLN A 107 -1.59 30.54 5.44
N PHE A 108 -2.04 29.52 4.68
CA PHE A 108 -1.78 29.41 3.24
C PHE A 108 -2.14 30.67 2.44
N PRO A 109 -3.30 31.34 2.63
CA PRO A 109 -3.63 32.56 1.89
C PRO A 109 -2.71 33.75 2.18
N GLN A 110 -1.93 33.71 3.26
CA GLN A 110 -0.97 34.77 3.61
C GLN A 110 0.36 34.61 2.87
N HIS A 111 0.65 33.39 2.39
CA HIS A 111 1.91 33.04 1.74
C HIS A 111 1.73 32.68 0.26
N SER A 112 0.49 32.70 -0.24
CA SER A 112 0.11 32.24 -1.56
C SER A 112 -1.02 33.09 -2.14
N THR A 113 -0.93 33.37 -3.45
CA THR A 113 -2.05 33.94 -4.23
C THR A 113 -2.88 32.88 -4.96
N GLN A 114 -2.46 31.62 -4.92
CA GLN A 114 -3.18 30.51 -5.55
C GLN A 114 -4.42 30.10 -4.73
N PRO A 115 -5.45 29.51 -5.37
CA PRO A 115 -6.59 28.99 -4.62
C PRO A 115 -6.16 27.86 -3.67
N LEU A 116 -6.81 27.79 -2.51
CA LEU A 116 -6.56 26.75 -1.50
C LEU A 116 -7.15 25.41 -1.95
N THR A 117 -6.39 24.69 -2.76
CA THR A 117 -6.65 23.30 -3.17
C THR A 117 -5.59 22.38 -2.56
N LEU A 118 -5.87 21.07 -2.51
CA LEU A 118 -4.89 20.11 -2.00
C LEU A 118 -3.63 20.13 -2.88
N ALA A 119 -3.79 20.17 -4.20
CA ALA A 119 -2.66 20.25 -5.12
C ALA A 119 -1.75 21.47 -4.86
N ASN A 120 -2.32 22.66 -4.70
CA ASN A 120 -1.53 23.88 -4.46
C ASN A 120 -0.89 23.87 -3.07
N PHE A 121 -1.59 23.34 -2.06
CA PHE A 121 -1.04 23.17 -0.72
C PHE A 121 0.18 22.25 -0.71
N ILE A 122 0.11 21.09 -1.37
CA ILE A 122 1.24 20.16 -1.46
C ILE A 122 2.37 20.73 -2.31
N ALA A 123 2.08 21.48 -3.37
CA ALA A 123 3.11 22.15 -4.17
C ALA A 123 3.95 23.14 -3.33
N GLN A 124 3.34 23.83 -2.36
CA GLN A 124 4.05 24.73 -1.44
C GLN A 124 4.68 24.03 -0.24
N HIS A 125 4.17 22.85 0.11
CA HIS A 125 4.67 22.02 1.18
C HIS A 125 5.12 20.64 0.67
N PRO A 126 6.15 20.56 -0.20
CA PRO A 126 6.55 19.33 -0.88
C PRO A 126 7.08 18.23 0.05
N HIS A 127 7.32 18.55 1.32
CA HIS A 127 7.73 17.62 2.37
C HIS A 127 6.55 16.89 3.02
N ILE A 128 5.31 17.30 2.75
CA ILE A 128 4.12 16.65 3.30
C ILE A 128 3.76 15.44 2.43
N ASP A 129 3.84 14.27 3.04
CA ASP A 129 3.32 13.02 2.47
C ASP A 129 1.79 12.94 2.68
N LEU A 130 1.04 12.66 1.61
CA LEU A 130 -0.41 12.51 1.69
C LEU A 130 -0.83 11.35 2.60
N ASN A 131 -0.02 10.28 2.71
CA ASN A 131 -0.30 9.17 3.62
C ASN A 131 -0.36 9.66 5.07
N GLU A 132 0.57 10.52 5.50
CA GLU A 132 0.54 11.11 6.84
C GLU A 132 -0.55 12.17 7.01
N LEU A 133 -0.88 12.93 5.96
CA LEU A 133 -1.99 13.89 6.00
C LEU A 133 -3.33 13.18 6.23
N TYR A 134 -3.65 12.17 5.42
CA TYR A 134 -4.92 11.45 5.46
C TYR A 134 -5.09 10.57 6.70
N LYS A 135 -3.99 10.25 7.38
CA LYS A 135 -4.00 9.66 8.71
C LYS A 135 -4.65 10.59 9.75
N ARG A 136 -4.57 11.91 9.56
CA ARG A 136 -5.09 12.94 10.48
C ARG A 136 -6.50 13.45 10.16
N GLY A 137 -6.91 13.46 8.89
CA GLY A 137 -8.20 13.98 8.44
C GLY A 137 -8.33 13.92 6.92
N SER A 138 -9.54 14.00 6.36
CA SER A 138 -9.67 14.32 4.93
C SER A 138 -9.27 15.77 4.67
N TRP A 139 -8.93 16.13 3.43
CA TRP A 139 -8.55 17.51 3.12
C TRP A 139 -9.70 18.47 3.39
N ALA A 140 -10.93 18.15 2.94
CA ALA A 140 -12.12 18.95 3.24
C ALA A 140 -12.36 19.13 4.75
N GLU A 141 -12.13 18.08 5.56
CA GLU A 141 -12.22 18.17 7.02
C GLU A 141 -11.17 19.14 7.59
N LEU A 142 -9.93 19.06 7.12
CA LEU A 142 -8.85 19.92 7.59
C LEU A 142 -9.08 21.39 7.21
N VAL A 143 -9.61 21.65 6.01
CA VAL A 143 -9.99 23.00 5.55
C VAL A 143 -11.16 23.55 6.36
N ALA A 144 -12.22 22.76 6.58
CA ALA A 144 -13.36 23.18 7.40
C ALA A 144 -12.93 23.49 8.85
N ASN A 145 -12.02 22.70 9.43
CA ASN A 145 -11.41 23.01 10.73
C ASN A 145 -10.61 24.32 10.71
N ALA A 146 -9.87 24.58 9.62
CA ALA A 146 -9.05 25.80 9.53
C ALA A 146 -9.90 27.07 9.47
N LYS A 147 -11.10 26.98 8.90
CA LYS A 147 -12.09 28.06 8.81
C LYS A 147 -13.04 28.14 10.02
N ASP A 148 -12.85 27.28 11.02
CA ASP A 148 -13.73 27.16 12.20
C ASP A 148 -15.20 26.85 11.83
N GLU A 149 -15.41 26.10 10.74
CA GLU A 149 -16.75 25.76 10.18
C GLU A 149 -17.32 24.44 10.73
N ILE A 150 -16.59 23.69 11.56
CA ILE A 150 -17.03 22.38 12.07
C ILE A 150 -17.80 22.52 13.39
N LYS A 151 -19.05 22.01 13.40
CA LYS A 151 -19.76 21.57 14.61
C LYS A 151 -19.68 20.04 14.68
N GLU A 152 -19.10 19.50 15.74
CA GLU A 152 -18.72 18.07 15.92
C GLU A 152 -19.88 17.06 15.75
N ASP A 153 -21.14 17.51 15.80
CA ASP A 153 -22.33 16.66 15.80
C ASP A 153 -23.18 16.72 14.50
N SER A 154 -22.57 17.17 13.39
CA SER A 154 -23.26 17.36 12.12
C SER A 154 -23.12 16.15 11.18
N ARG A 155 -24.14 15.91 10.33
CA ARG A 155 -24.12 14.91 9.23
C ARG A 155 -22.86 15.02 8.35
N ILE A 156 -22.26 16.21 8.29
CA ILE A 156 -21.02 16.53 7.57
C ILE A 156 -19.82 15.73 8.12
N GLY A 157 -19.74 15.51 9.44
CA GLY A 157 -18.67 14.71 10.05
C GLY A 157 -18.66 13.24 9.60
N GLY A 158 -19.84 12.68 9.30
CA GLY A 158 -19.97 11.33 8.73
C GLY A 158 -19.37 11.23 7.33
N ALA A 159 -19.62 12.23 6.48
CA ALA A 159 -19.07 12.32 5.13
C ALA A 159 -17.52 12.38 5.14
N PHE A 160 -16.93 13.23 5.97
CA PHE A 160 -15.48 13.33 6.10
C PHE A 160 -14.83 12.00 6.50
N LYS A 161 -15.46 11.25 7.42
CA LYS A 161 -14.96 9.94 7.84
C LYS A 161 -14.99 8.91 6.71
N ILE A 162 -16.04 8.93 5.88
CA ILE A 162 -16.17 8.06 4.70
C ILE A 162 -15.05 8.39 3.70
N VAL A 163 -14.93 9.66 3.31
CA VAL A 163 -13.92 10.15 2.35
C VAL A 163 -12.51 9.83 2.84
N ARG A 164 -12.20 10.15 4.09
CA ARG A 164 -10.90 9.86 4.70
C ARG A 164 -10.59 8.37 4.67
N LYS A 165 -11.56 7.51 5.04
CA LYS A 165 -11.33 6.06 5.05
C LYS A 165 -11.10 5.50 3.65
N ALA A 166 -11.85 5.95 2.66
CA ALA A 166 -11.69 5.54 1.27
C ALA A 166 -10.30 5.94 0.76
N ILE A 167 -9.98 7.23 0.83
CA ILE A 167 -8.70 7.75 0.35
C ILE A 167 -7.53 7.10 1.07
N HIS A 168 -7.53 7.13 2.41
CA HIS A 168 -6.41 6.65 3.22
C HIS A 168 -6.15 5.16 3.04
N ASN A 169 -7.19 4.32 3.06
CA ASN A 169 -7.02 2.87 3.15
C ASN A 169 -7.15 2.14 1.80
N ARG A 170 -7.69 2.78 0.76
CA ARG A 170 -7.99 2.14 -0.53
C ARG A 170 -7.31 2.80 -1.72
N ILE A 171 -7.28 4.13 -1.75
CA ILE A 171 -6.81 4.88 -2.93
C ILE A 171 -5.30 5.14 -2.85
N LEU A 172 -4.81 5.63 -1.70
CA LEU A 172 -3.38 5.85 -1.46
C LEU A 172 -2.57 4.54 -1.36
N THR A 173 -3.23 3.40 -1.22
CA THR A 173 -2.61 2.07 -1.18
C THR A 173 -2.65 1.35 -2.53
N CYS A 174 -3.37 1.89 -3.51
CA CYS A 174 -3.48 1.34 -4.85
C CYS A 174 -2.44 1.95 -5.77
N ASP A 175 -1.76 1.13 -6.56
CA ASP A 175 -0.78 1.54 -7.56
C ASP A 175 -1.18 1.08 -8.98
N ASP A 176 -2.46 0.82 -9.21
CA ASP A 176 -3.00 0.54 -10.54
C ASP A 176 -3.42 1.82 -11.26
N HIS A 177 -2.62 2.25 -12.25
CA HIS A 177 -2.95 3.39 -13.11
C HIS A 177 -4.32 3.27 -13.80
N GLY A 178 -4.74 2.07 -14.21
CA GLY A 178 -6.01 1.86 -14.90
C GLY A 178 -7.20 2.16 -14.00
N TYR A 179 -7.18 1.62 -12.77
CA TYR A 179 -8.22 1.89 -11.78
C TYR A 179 -8.18 3.34 -11.28
N LEU A 180 -7.00 3.90 -11.00
CA LEU A 180 -6.86 5.29 -10.57
C LEU A 180 -7.35 6.29 -11.64
N ASN A 181 -7.02 6.05 -12.92
CA ASN A 181 -7.53 6.87 -14.03
C ASN A 181 -9.05 6.76 -14.18
N PHE A 182 -9.62 5.57 -13.98
CA PHE A 182 -11.08 5.38 -13.97
C PHE A 182 -11.74 6.23 -12.85
N LEU A 183 -11.17 6.24 -11.65
CA LEU A 183 -11.67 7.11 -10.57
C LEU A 183 -11.55 8.60 -10.94
N GLY A 184 -10.46 8.99 -11.63
CA GLY A 184 -10.27 10.36 -12.11
C GLY A 184 -11.34 10.76 -13.13
N GLN A 185 -11.67 9.88 -14.07
CA GLN A 185 -12.74 10.07 -15.06
C GLN A 185 -14.11 10.20 -14.38
N LEU A 186 -14.37 9.43 -13.33
CA LEU A 186 -15.60 9.60 -12.52
C LEU A 186 -15.65 10.98 -11.86
N CYS A 187 -14.53 11.50 -11.35
CA CYS A 187 -14.49 12.86 -10.79
C CYS A 187 -14.79 13.92 -11.86
N GLU A 188 -14.23 13.78 -13.07
CA GLU A 188 -14.46 14.70 -14.20
C GLU A 188 -15.92 14.66 -14.67
N ALA A 189 -16.55 13.49 -14.64
CA ALA A 189 -17.94 13.28 -15.01
C ALA A 189 -18.95 13.51 -13.86
N ASP A 190 -18.54 14.12 -12.76
CA ASP A 190 -19.37 14.34 -11.55
C ASP A 190 -20.10 13.08 -11.07
N PHE A 191 -19.41 11.94 -11.16
CA PHE A 191 -19.88 10.61 -10.76
C PHE A 191 -21.19 10.14 -11.46
N THR A 192 -21.43 10.59 -12.70
CA THR A 192 -22.64 10.24 -13.47
C THR A 192 -22.45 9.10 -14.48
N ASP A 193 -21.25 8.95 -15.06
CA ASP A 193 -20.98 8.01 -16.15
C ASP A 193 -20.64 6.60 -15.64
N VAL A 194 -21.63 5.92 -15.06
CA VAL A 194 -21.47 4.57 -14.50
C VAL A 194 -22.27 3.55 -15.28
N ARG A 195 -21.57 2.61 -15.90
CA ARG A 195 -22.18 1.42 -16.51
C ARG A 195 -22.53 0.41 -15.41
N VAL A 196 -23.70 -0.21 -15.54
CA VAL A 196 -24.26 -1.13 -14.53
C VAL A 196 -23.33 -2.32 -14.25
N ASP A 197 -22.65 -2.83 -15.28
CA ASP A 197 -21.78 -4.02 -15.18
C ASP A 197 -20.29 -3.69 -15.05
N ASP A 198 -19.91 -2.42 -14.82
CA ASP A 198 -18.50 -2.07 -14.68
C ASP A 198 -17.97 -2.50 -13.29
N ARG A 199 -17.14 -3.54 -13.27
CA ARG A 199 -16.52 -4.04 -12.03
C ARG A 199 -15.67 -2.97 -11.32
N ARG A 200 -15.13 -1.98 -12.03
CA ARG A 200 -14.41 -0.85 -11.42
C ARG A 200 -15.37 0.08 -10.66
N ALA A 201 -16.59 0.25 -11.14
CA ALA A 201 -17.60 1.00 -10.39
C ALA A 201 -18.01 0.25 -9.11
N VAL A 202 -18.10 -1.08 -9.16
CA VAL A 202 -18.32 -1.90 -7.95
C VAL A 202 -17.15 -1.77 -6.98
N MET A 203 -15.89 -1.83 -7.46
CA MET A 203 -14.72 -1.55 -6.61
C MET A 203 -14.83 -0.17 -5.94
N CYS A 204 -15.18 0.87 -6.70
CA CYS A 204 -15.35 2.22 -6.18
C CYS A 204 -16.46 2.29 -5.12
N HIS A 205 -17.59 1.62 -5.35
CA HIS A 205 -18.65 1.50 -4.35
C HIS A 205 -18.12 0.95 -3.01
N TYR A 206 -17.39 -0.16 -3.04
CA TYR A 206 -16.87 -0.77 -1.82
C TYR A 206 -15.72 0.02 -1.18
N ASP A 207 -14.98 0.81 -1.94
CA ASP A 207 -13.94 1.69 -1.40
C ASP A 207 -14.52 2.74 -0.44
N PHE A 208 -15.71 3.27 -0.75
CA PHE A 208 -16.40 4.28 0.07
C PHE A 208 -17.38 3.67 1.07
N TRP A 209 -18.26 2.76 0.63
CA TRP A 209 -19.42 2.30 1.42
C TRP A 209 -19.14 1.05 2.26
N GLN A 210 -18.22 0.20 1.82
CA GLN A 210 -17.78 -1.04 2.51
C GLN A 210 -18.92 -2.03 2.86
N LYS A 211 -20.03 -1.94 2.14
CA LYS A 211 -21.24 -2.77 2.28
C LYS A 211 -21.82 -3.01 0.89
N SER A 212 -22.73 -3.97 0.77
CA SER A 212 -23.57 -4.07 -0.43
C SER A 212 -24.43 -2.81 -0.60
N GLY A 213 -24.88 -2.58 -1.82
CA GLY A 213 -25.81 -1.51 -2.18
C GLY A 213 -27.04 -1.48 -1.28
N PRO A 214 -27.82 -2.57 -1.21
CA PRO A 214 -28.98 -2.66 -0.33
C PRO A 214 -28.66 -2.40 1.14
N ASP A 215 -27.56 -2.96 1.67
CA ASP A 215 -27.15 -2.76 3.08
C ASP A 215 -26.66 -1.33 3.37
N ALA A 216 -26.24 -0.61 2.33
CA ALA A 216 -25.89 0.80 2.37
C ALA A 216 -27.08 1.72 2.07
N GLY A 217 -28.25 1.17 1.71
CA GLY A 217 -29.47 1.92 1.42
C GLY A 217 -29.58 2.47 -0.01
N PHE A 218 -28.84 1.91 -0.96
CA PHE A 218 -28.89 2.29 -2.37
C PHE A 218 -29.70 1.28 -3.19
N VAL A 219 -30.45 1.77 -4.18
CA VAL A 219 -31.24 0.94 -5.10
C VAL A 219 -30.50 0.58 -6.38
N SER A 220 -29.39 1.26 -6.69
CA SER A 220 -28.56 0.94 -7.84
C SER A 220 -27.12 1.39 -7.67
N LEU A 221 -26.21 0.73 -8.40
CA LEU A 221 -24.79 1.09 -8.42
C LEU A 221 -24.60 2.56 -8.85
N ALA A 222 -25.28 2.98 -9.91
CA ALA A 222 -25.23 4.36 -10.40
C ALA A 222 -25.67 5.37 -9.32
N GLN A 223 -26.71 5.08 -8.55
CA GLN A 223 -27.13 5.94 -7.43
C GLN A 223 -26.04 6.04 -6.35
N SER A 224 -25.44 4.91 -5.98
CA SER A 224 -24.40 4.88 -4.93
C SER A 224 -23.11 5.63 -5.33
N ILE A 225 -22.76 5.62 -6.62
CA ILE A 225 -21.63 6.38 -7.13
C ILE A 225 -21.99 7.84 -7.27
N LYS A 226 -23.20 8.17 -7.78
CA LYS A 226 -23.66 9.56 -7.84
C LYS A 226 -23.72 10.21 -6.46
N GLN A 227 -24.02 9.44 -5.41
CA GLN A 227 -24.00 9.96 -4.04
C GLN A 227 -22.65 10.57 -3.63
N LEU A 228 -21.54 10.17 -4.25
CA LEU A 228 -20.22 10.75 -4.01
C LEU A 228 -20.13 12.21 -4.46
N SER A 229 -20.86 12.65 -5.50
CA SER A 229 -20.87 14.05 -5.92
C SER A 229 -21.43 14.98 -4.83
N HIS A 230 -22.31 14.45 -3.97
CA HIS A 230 -22.88 15.21 -2.85
C HIS A 230 -21.94 15.34 -1.64
N LEU A 231 -20.76 14.70 -1.67
CA LEU A 231 -19.76 14.84 -0.62
C LEU A 231 -18.72 15.93 -0.92
N ASP A 232 -18.89 16.67 -2.03
CA ASP A 232 -17.99 17.75 -2.49
C ASP A 232 -16.51 17.32 -2.55
N LEU A 233 -16.29 16.05 -2.93
CA LEU A 233 -14.97 15.40 -2.86
C LEU A 233 -14.23 15.38 -4.20
N SER A 234 -14.87 15.75 -5.31
CA SER A 234 -14.34 15.55 -6.68
C SER A 234 -12.96 16.16 -6.87
N GLN A 235 -12.75 17.42 -6.45
CA GLN A 235 -11.46 18.10 -6.57
C GLN A 235 -10.40 17.49 -5.65
N GLU A 236 -10.77 17.18 -4.40
CA GLU A 236 -9.88 16.55 -3.42
C GLU A 236 -9.40 15.19 -3.93
N LEU A 237 -10.32 14.36 -4.42
CA LEU A 237 -10.01 13.04 -4.93
C LEU A 237 -9.18 13.10 -6.21
N ALA A 238 -9.49 14.01 -7.14
CA ALA A 238 -8.67 14.21 -8.33
C ALA A 238 -7.23 14.62 -7.98
N ASP A 239 -7.04 15.48 -6.98
CA ASP A 239 -5.71 15.87 -6.49
C ASP A 239 -4.94 14.67 -5.91
N VAL A 240 -5.60 13.86 -5.08
CA VAL A 240 -5.03 12.62 -4.52
C VAL A 240 -4.64 11.63 -5.62
N ILE A 241 -5.53 11.38 -6.58
CA ILE A 241 -5.30 10.44 -7.68
C ILE A 241 -4.08 10.86 -8.49
N ARG A 242 -3.98 12.14 -8.85
CA ARG A 242 -2.81 12.66 -9.57
C ARG A 242 -1.52 12.49 -8.78
N TRP A 243 -1.55 12.78 -7.48
CA TRP A 243 -0.40 12.59 -6.61
C TRP A 243 0.01 11.11 -6.55
N GLN A 244 -0.96 10.20 -6.38
CA GLN A 244 -0.72 8.77 -6.27
C GLN A 244 -0.17 8.20 -7.58
N ILE A 245 -0.73 8.59 -8.73
CA ILE A 245 -0.25 8.20 -10.05
C ILE A 245 1.23 8.59 -10.22
N ALA A 246 1.63 9.78 -9.77
CA ALA A 246 3.02 10.23 -9.84
C ALA A 246 3.98 9.42 -8.94
N GLN A 247 3.48 8.67 -7.95
CA GLN A 247 4.31 7.79 -7.10
C GLN A 247 4.58 6.41 -7.72
N ILE A 248 3.83 6.02 -8.75
CA ILE A 248 3.96 4.72 -9.39
C ILE A 248 5.20 4.74 -10.31
N LYS A 249 6.09 3.77 -10.13
CA LYS A 249 7.43 3.73 -10.77
C LYS A 249 7.75 2.36 -11.36
N HIS A 250 6.76 1.51 -11.58
CA HIS A 250 6.93 0.17 -12.11
C HIS A 250 5.91 -0.11 -13.20
N GLU A 251 6.26 -1.08 -14.05
CA GLU A 251 5.40 -1.54 -15.12
C GLU A 251 4.30 -2.45 -14.59
N LEU A 252 3.10 -2.30 -15.14
CA LEU A 252 1.91 -3.04 -14.80
C LEU A 252 1.42 -3.81 -16.02
N LEU A 253 1.11 -5.08 -15.85
CA LEU A 253 0.68 -5.95 -16.94
C LEU A 253 -0.80 -6.27 -16.83
N ASP A 254 -1.51 -6.32 -17.95
CA ASP A 254 -2.91 -6.73 -18.01
C ASP A 254 -3.10 -8.22 -17.73
N MET A 255 -4.27 -8.58 -17.18
CA MET A 255 -4.70 -9.97 -17.07
C MET A 255 -5.31 -10.45 -18.40
N ILE A 256 -4.44 -10.79 -19.36
CA ILE A 256 -4.82 -11.09 -20.77
C ILE A 256 -5.94 -12.14 -20.87
N ASP A 257 -5.88 -13.21 -20.08
CA ASP A 257 -6.85 -14.31 -20.11
C ASP A 257 -8.12 -14.07 -19.25
N LEU A 258 -8.27 -12.86 -18.69
CA LEU A 258 -9.42 -12.42 -17.91
C LEU A 258 -9.77 -10.96 -18.26
N PRO A 259 -10.21 -10.65 -19.49
CA PRO A 259 -10.44 -9.28 -19.95
C PRO A 259 -11.54 -8.54 -19.16
N HIS A 260 -12.41 -9.26 -18.45
CA HIS A 260 -13.44 -8.70 -17.60
C HIS A 260 -12.98 -8.40 -16.16
N VAL A 261 -11.77 -8.82 -15.78
CA VAL A 261 -11.16 -8.54 -14.46
C VAL A 261 -10.29 -7.30 -14.59
N PRO A 262 -10.69 -6.14 -14.03
CA PRO A 262 -9.96 -4.88 -14.20
C PRO A 262 -8.79 -4.77 -13.21
N LEU A 263 -7.99 -5.83 -13.07
CA LEU A 263 -6.77 -5.82 -12.27
C LEU A 263 -5.54 -5.94 -13.17
N LYS A 264 -4.45 -5.40 -12.68
CA LYS A 264 -3.11 -5.54 -13.24
C LYS A 264 -2.32 -6.54 -12.40
N VAL A 265 -1.44 -7.28 -13.06
CA VAL A 265 -0.43 -8.10 -12.39
C VAL A 265 0.63 -7.17 -11.78
N HIS A 266 1.06 -7.50 -10.56
CA HIS A 266 1.98 -6.77 -9.69
C HIS A 266 1.48 -5.45 -9.09
N ALA A 267 0.21 -5.09 -9.31
CA ALA A 267 -0.44 -3.99 -8.59
C ALA A 267 -1.03 -4.45 -7.23
N HIS A 268 -1.15 -3.50 -6.32
CA HIS A 268 -1.70 -3.63 -4.98
C HIS A 268 -3.19 -3.32 -4.95
N TYR A 269 -3.95 -4.21 -4.32
CA TYR A 269 -5.37 -4.05 -4.14
C TYR A 269 -5.79 -4.48 -2.75
N ALA A 270 -6.76 -3.79 -2.18
CA ALA A 270 -7.41 -4.27 -1.00
C ALA A 270 -8.27 -5.51 -1.34
N ARG A 271 -8.50 -6.37 -0.35
CA ARG A 271 -9.24 -7.63 -0.55
C ARG A 271 -10.61 -7.43 -1.20
N ASP A 272 -11.36 -6.41 -0.77
CA ASP A 272 -12.70 -6.12 -1.32
C ASP A 272 -12.64 -5.69 -2.79
N GLN A 273 -11.59 -4.95 -3.19
CA GLN A 273 -11.36 -4.57 -4.58
C GLN A 273 -11.09 -5.81 -5.43
N ILE A 274 -10.28 -6.76 -4.93
CA ILE A 274 -10.01 -8.04 -5.62
C ILE A 274 -11.30 -8.84 -5.80
N LEU A 275 -12.10 -9.00 -4.74
CA LEU A 275 -13.36 -9.75 -4.81
C LEU A 275 -14.37 -9.10 -5.77
N ALA A 276 -14.48 -7.77 -5.76
CA ALA A 276 -15.31 -7.04 -6.71
C ALA A 276 -14.81 -7.19 -8.16
N ALA A 277 -13.49 -7.09 -8.37
CA ALA A 277 -12.88 -7.21 -9.69
C ALA A 277 -13.02 -8.60 -10.31
N PHE A 278 -13.06 -9.67 -9.50
CA PHE A 278 -13.38 -11.02 -9.97
C PHE A 278 -14.89 -11.30 -10.08
N GLY A 279 -15.74 -10.36 -9.67
CA GLY A 279 -17.20 -10.50 -9.66
C GLY A 279 -17.73 -11.43 -8.56
N ALA A 280 -16.90 -11.79 -7.59
CA ALA A 280 -17.33 -12.53 -6.39
C ALA A 280 -18.23 -11.65 -5.50
N THR A 281 -17.86 -10.38 -5.39
CA THR A 281 -18.68 -9.35 -4.75
C THR A 281 -19.36 -8.53 -5.84
N THR A 282 -20.68 -8.37 -5.74
CA THR A 282 -21.47 -7.53 -6.66
C THR A 282 -22.05 -6.35 -5.90
N PHE A 283 -22.75 -5.45 -6.60
CA PHE A 283 -23.50 -4.39 -5.93
C PHE A 283 -24.56 -4.97 -4.96
N GLU A 284 -25.26 -6.03 -5.36
CA GLU A 284 -26.34 -6.63 -4.58
C GLU A 284 -25.85 -7.54 -3.44
N LEU A 285 -24.68 -8.17 -3.59
CA LEU A 285 -24.23 -9.21 -2.67
C LEU A 285 -22.75 -9.07 -2.32
N GLN A 286 -22.49 -9.05 -1.01
CA GLN A 286 -21.15 -9.16 -0.44
C GLN A 286 -21.00 -10.50 0.31
N PRO A 287 -20.37 -11.53 -0.28
CA PRO A 287 -20.17 -12.79 0.40
C PRO A 287 -19.18 -12.64 1.57
N PRO A 288 -19.34 -13.39 2.67
CA PRO A 288 -18.38 -13.38 3.76
C PRO A 288 -17.04 -13.96 3.31
N ALA A 289 -16.00 -13.15 3.32
CA ALA A 289 -14.65 -13.54 2.91
C ALA A 289 -13.67 -13.41 4.09
N ARG A 290 -13.68 -14.41 4.99
CA ARG A 290 -12.86 -14.41 6.23
C ARG A 290 -11.63 -15.32 6.17
N GLU A 291 -11.58 -16.25 5.23
CA GLU A 291 -10.50 -17.25 5.13
C GLU A 291 -9.34 -16.75 4.26
N GLY A 292 -8.20 -17.45 4.27
CA GLY A 292 -7.06 -17.16 3.37
C GLY A 292 -7.31 -17.57 1.91
N VAL A 293 -8.49 -18.06 1.59
CA VAL A 293 -8.88 -18.60 0.29
C VAL A 293 -10.31 -18.15 -0.01
N PHE A 294 -10.62 -17.90 -1.29
CA PHE A 294 -11.98 -17.64 -1.75
C PHE A 294 -12.26 -18.37 -3.07
N VAL A 295 -13.35 -19.14 -3.13
CA VAL A 295 -13.73 -19.93 -4.32
C VAL A 295 -14.90 -19.27 -5.05
N ILE A 296 -14.72 -18.99 -6.34
CA ILE A 296 -15.74 -18.50 -7.27
C ILE A 296 -16.17 -19.69 -8.12
N LYS A 297 -17.21 -20.39 -7.65
CA LYS A 297 -17.61 -21.70 -8.19
C LYS A 297 -18.04 -21.61 -9.65
N GLU A 298 -18.75 -20.55 -10.01
CA GLU A 298 -19.32 -20.32 -11.34
C GLU A 298 -18.25 -20.13 -12.42
N GLN A 299 -17.08 -19.61 -12.02
CA GLN A 299 -15.94 -19.38 -12.91
C GLN A 299 -14.86 -20.47 -12.78
N ASN A 300 -15.04 -21.44 -11.86
CA ASN A 300 -14.02 -22.41 -11.45
C ASN A 300 -12.67 -21.74 -11.09
N ILE A 301 -12.75 -20.59 -10.42
CA ILE A 301 -11.60 -19.79 -9.99
C ILE A 301 -11.45 -19.89 -8.47
N GLU A 302 -10.22 -19.99 -7.99
CA GLU A 302 -9.91 -19.88 -6.56
C GLU A 302 -8.81 -18.83 -6.33
N LEU A 303 -9.08 -17.91 -5.41
CA LEU A 303 -8.20 -16.80 -5.03
C LEU A 303 -7.49 -17.16 -3.73
N LEU A 304 -6.17 -17.11 -3.74
CA LEU A 304 -5.29 -17.43 -2.61
C LEU A 304 -4.73 -16.14 -2.03
N PHE A 305 -5.07 -15.84 -0.76
CA PHE A 305 -4.61 -14.64 -0.04
C PHE A 305 -3.52 -15.01 0.97
N VAL A 306 -2.30 -14.57 0.72
CA VAL A 306 -1.11 -14.92 1.50
C VAL A 306 -0.55 -13.70 2.21
N THR A 307 -0.27 -13.84 3.50
CA THR A 307 0.50 -12.87 4.29
C THR A 307 1.80 -13.55 4.68
N LEU A 308 2.94 -13.01 4.25
CA LEU A 308 4.26 -13.61 4.50
C LEU A 308 4.60 -13.58 6.00
N ASP A 309 4.59 -12.39 6.60
CA ASP A 309 4.80 -12.20 8.04
C ASP A 309 3.49 -12.28 8.83
N LYS A 310 3.35 -13.38 9.57
CA LYS A 310 2.20 -13.65 10.46
C LYS A 310 2.47 -13.23 11.91
N ASN A 311 3.69 -12.81 12.24
CA ASN A 311 4.16 -12.58 13.62
C ASN A 311 4.52 -11.12 13.88
N GLU A 312 3.50 -10.26 14.07
CA GLU A 312 3.72 -8.84 14.43
C GLU A 312 4.44 -8.62 15.79
N LYS A 313 4.63 -9.66 16.63
CA LYS A 313 5.05 -9.52 18.04
C LYS A 313 6.18 -10.42 18.54
N GLN A 314 6.71 -11.37 17.76
CA GLN A 314 7.75 -12.28 18.25
C GLN A 314 8.92 -12.35 17.28
N PHE A 315 10.02 -11.69 17.68
CA PHE A 315 11.35 -11.93 17.15
C PHE A 315 11.80 -13.32 17.59
N SER A 316 11.56 -14.31 16.74
CA SER A 316 12.29 -15.56 16.82
C SER A 316 12.84 -15.84 15.42
N PRO A 317 14.16 -15.66 15.18
CA PRO A 317 14.81 -15.98 13.90
C PRO A 317 14.78 -17.49 13.57
N THR A 318 14.09 -18.30 14.38
CA THR A 318 13.88 -19.74 14.16
C THR A 318 12.49 -20.09 13.67
N THR A 319 11.59 -19.11 13.48
CA THR A 319 10.26 -19.39 12.92
C THR A 319 10.32 -19.26 11.40
N MET A 320 10.63 -20.36 10.71
CA MET A 320 10.58 -20.39 9.24
C MET A 320 9.25 -19.81 8.75
N TYR A 321 9.33 -18.87 7.81
CA TYR A 321 8.17 -18.40 7.07
C TYR A 321 7.57 -19.60 6.33
N HIS A 322 6.29 -19.88 6.59
CA HIS A 322 5.60 -21.00 5.96
C HIS A 322 5.25 -20.71 4.49
N ASP A 323 5.22 -19.42 4.13
CA ASP A 323 4.94 -18.93 2.79
C ASP A 323 6.08 -18.00 2.38
N TYR A 324 6.69 -18.22 1.21
CA TYR A 324 7.80 -17.41 0.71
C TYR A 324 7.98 -17.59 -0.80
N ALA A 325 8.49 -16.55 -1.47
CA ALA A 325 8.94 -16.70 -2.84
C ALA A 325 10.28 -17.46 -2.86
N ILE A 326 10.37 -18.55 -3.64
CA ILE A 326 11.58 -19.37 -3.77
C ILE A 326 12.56 -18.68 -4.73
N ASN A 327 12.03 -18.15 -5.82
CA ASN A 327 12.72 -17.30 -6.79
C ASN A 327 11.68 -16.44 -7.54
N GLU A 328 12.10 -15.75 -8.60
CA GLU A 328 11.22 -14.90 -9.41
C GLU A 328 10.02 -15.64 -10.02
N GLN A 329 10.07 -16.96 -10.16
CA GLN A 329 9.02 -17.75 -10.84
C GLN A 329 8.35 -18.79 -9.94
N LEU A 330 8.92 -19.12 -8.79
CA LEU A 330 8.44 -20.17 -7.90
C LEU A 330 8.05 -19.59 -6.54
N PHE A 331 6.87 -19.99 -6.05
CA PHE A 331 6.35 -19.56 -4.76
C PHE A 331 5.98 -20.77 -3.90
N HIS A 332 6.50 -20.81 -2.68
CA HIS A 332 6.13 -21.80 -1.68
C HIS A 332 4.90 -21.31 -0.89
N TRP A 333 3.85 -22.12 -0.85
CA TRP A 333 2.64 -21.85 -0.10
C TRP A 333 2.25 -23.04 0.77
N GLN A 334 1.84 -22.76 2.00
CA GLN A 334 1.30 -23.77 2.90
C GLN A 334 -0.23 -23.70 2.98
N SER A 335 -0.87 -24.83 2.73
CA SER A 335 -2.32 -24.94 2.74
C SER A 335 -2.92 -24.83 4.15
N GLN A 336 -4.23 -24.59 4.22
CA GLN A 336 -4.97 -24.85 5.46
C GLN A 336 -4.95 -26.36 5.78
N ASN A 337 -5.00 -26.72 7.08
CA ASN A 337 -4.94 -28.13 7.56
C ASN A 337 -6.03 -29.06 6.98
N SER A 338 -7.11 -28.49 6.45
CA SER A 338 -8.21 -29.24 5.84
C SER A 338 -7.91 -29.69 4.40
N ALA A 339 -6.97 -29.06 3.71
CA ALA A 339 -6.57 -29.47 2.36
C ALA A 339 -5.62 -30.68 2.44
N ARG A 340 -5.91 -31.73 1.68
CA ARG A 340 -5.13 -32.97 1.64
C ARG A 340 -4.87 -33.42 0.20
N PRO A 341 -3.74 -34.08 -0.10
CA PRO A 341 -3.41 -34.50 -1.47
C PRO A 341 -4.42 -35.47 -2.07
N ASP A 342 -5.01 -36.33 -1.23
CA ASP A 342 -5.88 -37.43 -1.64
C ASP A 342 -7.37 -37.05 -1.73
N ARG A 343 -7.79 -35.90 -1.16
CA ARG A 343 -9.21 -35.50 -1.14
C ARG A 343 -9.45 -33.99 -0.97
N GLY A 344 -10.60 -33.54 -1.45
CA GLY A 344 -11.03 -32.14 -1.33
C GLY A 344 -10.09 -31.18 -2.04
N ARG A 345 -9.94 -29.96 -1.49
CA ARG A 345 -9.16 -28.88 -2.13
C ARG A 345 -7.73 -29.25 -2.48
N GLY A 346 -7.05 -30.04 -1.66
CA GLY A 346 -5.66 -30.43 -1.94
C GLY A 346 -5.54 -31.33 -3.19
N LYS A 347 -6.52 -32.21 -3.41
CA LYS A 347 -6.63 -32.99 -4.64
C LYS A 347 -6.94 -32.08 -5.84
N ASP A 348 -7.86 -31.12 -5.67
CA ASP A 348 -8.19 -30.15 -6.71
C ASP A 348 -6.98 -29.30 -7.12
N TYR A 349 -6.11 -28.93 -6.16
CA TYR A 349 -4.87 -28.20 -6.45
C TYR A 349 -3.90 -29.00 -7.31
N ILE A 350 -3.73 -30.29 -7.03
CA ILE A 350 -2.83 -31.17 -7.79
C ILE A 350 -3.34 -31.37 -9.22
N HIS A 351 -4.65 -31.57 -9.39
CA HIS A 351 -5.27 -31.87 -10.68
C HIS A 351 -5.90 -30.63 -11.33
N HIS A 352 -5.52 -29.42 -10.90
CA HIS A 352 -6.24 -28.20 -11.23
C HIS A 352 -6.37 -27.98 -12.75
N ARG A 353 -5.33 -28.32 -13.52
CA ARG A 353 -5.32 -28.29 -14.99
C ARG A 353 -6.37 -29.23 -15.60
N GLU A 354 -6.47 -30.45 -15.08
CA GLU A 354 -7.35 -31.49 -15.60
C GLU A 354 -8.83 -31.12 -15.38
N ILE A 355 -9.12 -30.49 -14.24
CA ILE A 355 -10.47 -30.04 -13.89
C ILE A 355 -10.75 -28.60 -14.33
N GLY A 356 -9.82 -27.96 -15.05
CA GLY A 356 -9.94 -26.58 -15.54
C GLY A 356 -10.09 -25.52 -14.44
N LYS A 357 -9.54 -25.78 -13.24
CA LYS A 357 -9.62 -24.89 -12.10
C LYS A 357 -8.46 -23.90 -12.13
N ARG A 358 -8.77 -22.60 -12.17
CA ARG A 358 -7.77 -21.54 -12.24
C ARG A 358 -7.45 -20.99 -10.86
N LEU A 359 -6.17 -20.77 -10.57
CA LEU A 359 -5.69 -20.40 -9.25
C LEU A 359 -4.95 -19.06 -9.32
N PHE A 360 -5.35 -18.08 -8.50
CA PHE A 360 -4.73 -16.74 -8.50
C PHE A 360 -4.13 -16.42 -7.14
N LEU A 361 -2.88 -15.95 -7.15
CA LEU A 361 -2.12 -15.68 -5.95
C LEU A 361 -2.08 -14.18 -5.64
N PHE A 362 -2.48 -13.82 -4.42
CA PHE A 362 -2.45 -12.47 -3.89
C PHE A 362 -1.60 -12.44 -2.63
N VAL A 363 -0.49 -11.71 -2.66
CA VAL A 363 0.52 -11.74 -1.59
C VAL A 363 0.67 -10.37 -0.96
N ARG A 364 0.78 -10.32 0.37
CA ARG A 364 1.24 -9.14 1.09
C ARG A 364 2.34 -9.53 2.08
N GLU A 365 3.24 -8.61 2.33
CA GLU A 365 4.36 -8.84 3.26
C GLU A 365 3.87 -8.99 4.70
N GLN A 366 3.06 -8.05 5.18
CA GLN A 366 2.50 -8.08 6.52
C GLN A 366 1.08 -7.50 6.54
N THR A 367 0.42 -7.55 7.69
CA THR A 367 -0.96 -7.03 7.79
C THR A 367 -0.99 -5.52 7.79
N LYS A 368 -0.03 -4.84 8.44
CA LYS A 368 -0.04 -3.39 8.63
C LYS A 368 1.11 -2.70 7.91
N ASP A 369 0.88 -1.56 7.27
CA ASP A 369 1.95 -0.74 6.72
C ASP A 369 2.56 0.21 7.77
N GLU A 370 3.56 0.99 7.36
CA GLU A 370 4.25 1.96 8.22
C GLU A 370 3.33 3.08 8.75
N TYR A 371 2.18 3.28 8.11
CA TYR A 371 1.18 4.27 8.50
C TYR A 371 0.09 3.66 9.42
N GLY A 372 0.14 2.35 9.68
CA GLY A 372 -0.82 1.61 10.51
C GLY A 372 -2.07 1.14 9.76
N ARG A 373 -2.08 1.24 8.42
CA ARG A 373 -3.18 0.79 7.56
C ARG A 373 -3.06 -0.68 7.28
N THR A 374 -4.18 -1.33 6.97
CA THR A 374 -4.12 -2.70 6.46
C THR A 374 -3.53 -2.67 5.05
N MET A 375 -2.44 -3.42 4.82
CA MET A 375 -1.81 -3.53 3.51
C MET A 375 -2.73 -4.24 2.52
N GLY A 376 -2.77 -3.70 1.30
CA GLY A 376 -3.31 -4.41 0.14
C GLY A 376 -2.45 -5.62 -0.23
N PHE A 377 -3.01 -6.52 -1.02
CA PHE A 377 -2.30 -7.63 -1.61
C PHE A 377 -1.83 -7.25 -3.00
N VAL A 378 -0.60 -7.64 -3.32
CA VAL A 378 -0.09 -7.62 -4.68
C VAL A 378 -0.69 -8.79 -5.44
N ASN A 379 -1.18 -8.54 -6.65
CA ASN A 379 -1.59 -9.57 -7.59
C ASN A 379 -0.38 -10.25 -8.23
N TYR A 380 -0.05 -11.48 -7.84
CA TYR A 380 1.03 -12.26 -8.48
C TYR A 380 0.54 -13.01 -9.73
N GLY A 381 -0.74 -12.85 -10.08
CA GLY A 381 -1.35 -13.45 -11.26
C GLY A 381 -1.75 -14.91 -11.04
N GLU A 382 -1.95 -15.59 -12.17
CA GLU A 382 -2.32 -17.00 -12.21
C GLU A 382 -1.12 -17.89 -11.91
N VAL A 383 -1.38 -18.99 -11.21
CA VAL A 383 -0.36 -19.91 -10.74
C VAL A 383 -0.67 -21.36 -11.08
N GLU A 384 0.40 -22.12 -11.21
CA GLU A 384 0.41 -23.47 -11.74
C GLU A 384 1.06 -24.44 -10.76
N TYR A 385 0.38 -25.56 -10.47
CA TYR A 385 0.93 -26.59 -9.58
C TYR A 385 2.22 -27.20 -10.14
N VAL A 386 3.27 -27.29 -9.30
CA VAL A 386 4.54 -27.96 -9.64
C VAL A 386 4.74 -29.22 -8.80
N SER A 387 4.74 -29.07 -7.48
CA SER A 387 5.00 -30.17 -6.55
C SER A 387 4.44 -29.86 -5.17
N HIS A 388 4.34 -30.89 -4.32
CA HIS A 388 3.98 -30.71 -2.92
C HIS A 388 4.77 -31.65 -2.02
N THR A 389 4.86 -31.28 -0.74
CA THR A 389 5.29 -32.16 0.36
C THR A 389 4.32 -32.03 1.53
N GLY A 390 4.33 -33.00 2.44
CA GLY A 390 3.38 -33.04 3.55
C GLY A 390 1.94 -33.33 3.12
N SER A 391 1.04 -33.36 4.10
CA SER A 391 -0.38 -33.65 3.85
C SER A 391 -1.34 -32.79 4.65
N GLN A 392 -1.03 -32.47 5.91
CA GLN A 392 -1.85 -31.61 6.77
C GLN A 392 -0.94 -30.75 7.68
N PRO A 393 -0.53 -29.56 7.23
CA PRO A 393 -0.85 -28.93 5.94
C PRO A 393 -0.01 -29.48 4.76
N MET A 394 -0.44 -29.19 3.53
CA MET A 394 0.36 -29.39 2.33
C MET A 394 1.28 -28.19 2.12
N SER A 395 2.55 -28.43 1.86
CA SER A 395 3.51 -27.45 1.36
C SER A 395 3.58 -27.56 -0.15
N ILE A 396 2.95 -26.62 -0.87
CA ILE A 396 2.84 -26.62 -2.33
C ILE A 396 3.82 -25.62 -2.94
N THR A 397 4.51 -26.05 -3.99
CA THR A 397 5.26 -25.15 -4.86
C THR A 397 4.41 -24.78 -6.07
N TRP A 398 4.13 -23.49 -6.20
CA TRP A 398 3.44 -22.88 -7.32
C TRP A 398 4.44 -22.27 -8.30
N GLN A 399 4.21 -22.46 -9.59
CA GLN A 399 4.86 -21.73 -10.67
C GLN A 399 4.00 -20.50 -11.02
N LEU A 400 4.62 -19.33 -11.04
CA LEU A 400 3.97 -18.08 -11.46
C LEU A 400 4.02 -17.99 -12.99
N ASN A 401 2.89 -17.65 -13.61
CA ASN A 401 2.85 -17.42 -15.06
C ASN A 401 3.59 -16.13 -15.45
N THR A 402 3.59 -15.14 -14.56
CA THR A 402 4.34 -13.90 -14.71
C THR A 402 5.41 -13.81 -13.63
N PRO A 403 6.71 -13.67 -13.97
CA PRO A 403 7.77 -13.58 -12.98
C PRO A 403 7.63 -12.33 -12.08
N ILE A 404 7.94 -12.48 -10.79
CA ILE A 404 8.00 -11.37 -9.82
C ILE A 404 9.06 -10.37 -10.28
N PRO A 405 8.75 -9.06 -10.38
CA PRO A 405 9.73 -8.06 -10.75
C PRO A 405 10.87 -8.00 -9.73
N ASN A 406 12.09 -7.78 -10.21
CA ASN A 406 13.31 -7.72 -9.39
C ASN A 406 13.18 -6.86 -8.12
N PHE A 407 12.57 -5.67 -8.22
CA PHE A 407 12.43 -4.77 -7.07
C PHE A 407 11.52 -5.34 -5.96
N MET A 408 10.58 -6.21 -6.31
CA MET A 408 9.62 -6.84 -5.41
C MET A 408 10.18 -8.17 -4.89
N TRP A 409 10.92 -8.91 -5.74
CA TRP A 409 11.68 -10.07 -5.33
C TRP A 409 12.71 -9.72 -4.25
N GLN A 410 13.46 -8.62 -4.38
CA GLN A 410 14.40 -8.18 -3.34
C GLN A 410 13.72 -7.91 -1.99
N GLN A 411 12.46 -7.48 -1.99
CA GLN A 411 11.68 -7.28 -0.76
C GLN A 411 11.22 -8.61 -0.18
N ALA A 412 10.69 -9.51 -1.01
CA ALA A 412 10.28 -10.85 -0.59
C ALA A 412 11.45 -11.73 -0.11
N ALA A 413 12.62 -11.65 -0.77
CA ALA A 413 13.82 -12.41 -0.45
C ALA A 413 14.46 -11.95 0.89
N LYS A 414 14.37 -10.66 1.22
CA LYS A 414 14.79 -10.15 2.54
C LYS A 414 14.05 -10.86 3.68
N LEU A 415 12.77 -11.17 3.47
CA LEU A 415 11.96 -11.91 4.45
C LEU A 415 12.34 -13.40 4.50
N ALA A 416 12.74 -14.00 3.37
CA ALA A 416 13.10 -15.43 3.33
C ALA A 416 14.43 -15.77 4.01
N VAL A 417 15.34 -14.79 4.16
CA VAL A 417 16.71 -14.98 4.70
C VAL A 417 16.85 -14.42 6.14
N GLY A 418 15.83 -13.73 6.65
CA GLY A 418 15.84 -12.98 7.91
C GLY A 418 15.46 -13.77 9.15
#